data_AF-F7Y7G7-F1
#
_entry.id   AF-F7Y7G7-F1
#
_cell.length_a   1.000
_cell.length_b   1.000
_cell.length_c   1.000
_cell.angle_alpha   90.00
_cell.angle_beta   90.00
_cell.angle_gamma   90.00
#
_symmetry.space_group_name_H-M   'P 1'
#
loop_
_entity.id
_entity.type
_entity.pdbx_description
1 polymer ?
#
loop_
_entity_poly.entity_id
_entity_poly.type
_entity_poly.pdbx_seq_one_letter_code
_entity_poly.pdbx_strand_id
1 'polypeptide(L)'
;MNIRILLGVLGIAAAPLAFPAVAADNAQTFVNKAAIGGMFEVDSSRIAQDRAKDQQVKNFAEKMIADHGAANEKLKKIAGEQKLEVPAQPDAPHKSDLEKLQNTTKGFDQPYVEMQRGAHADAVDLFQSYAKDGDNPSLKAFAAETLPTLKMHQDMIEKIAAANAGMPAIKSASTPKPPAPVPGANSFTETQAKNHIEDAGYTDVSSLAKDSQGIWRGQAKKDGKSTSVALDYQGNVFADEQ
;
A
#
# COMPACT_ATOMS: atom_id res chain seq x y z
N MET A 1 54.23 -58.88 -14.24
CA MET A 1 54.15 -57.82 -15.28
C MET A 1 52.74 -57.29 -15.20
N ASN A 2 52.52 -56.18 -14.47
CA ASN A 2 51.19 -55.75 -14.08
C ASN A 2 50.94 -54.35 -14.64
N ILE A 3 50.07 -54.25 -15.64
CA ILE A 3 49.59 -53.00 -16.22
C ILE A 3 48.32 -52.59 -15.46
N ARG A 4 48.32 -51.39 -14.86
CA ARG A 4 47.15 -50.78 -14.23
C ARG A 4 46.59 -49.69 -15.15
N ILE A 5 45.34 -49.87 -15.56
CA ILE A 5 44.55 -48.94 -16.36
C ILE A 5 44.01 -47.83 -15.44
N LEU A 6 44.26 -46.57 -15.78
CA LEU A 6 43.68 -45.38 -15.15
C LEU A 6 42.51 -44.88 -16.00
N LEU A 7 41.30 -44.95 -15.45
CA LEU A 7 40.09 -44.32 -15.96
C LEU A 7 40.08 -42.84 -15.52
N GLY A 8 40.17 -41.92 -16.49
CA GLY A 8 39.93 -40.50 -16.27
C GLY A 8 38.43 -40.20 -16.36
N VAL A 9 37.86 -39.61 -15.30
CA VAL A 9 36.50 -39.08 -15.31
C VAL A 9 36.60 -37.57 -15.47
N LEU A 10 36.08 -37.05 -16.58
CA LEU A 10 36.01 -35.63 -16.90
C LEU A 10 34.76 -35.03 -16.23
N GLY A 11 34.95 -34.27 -15.15
CA GLY A 11 33.88 -33.52 -14.51
C GLY A 11 33.62 -32.20 -15.22
N ILE A 12 32.45 -32.03 -15.82
CA ILE A 12 31.99 -30.74 -16.37
C ILE A 12 31.47 -29.90 -15.20
N ALA A 13 32.24 -28.89 -14.78
CA ALA A 13 31.78 -27.89 -13.82
C ALA A 13 30.89 -26.86 -14.54
N ALA A 14 29.59 -26.88 -14.29
CA ALA A 14 28.69 -25.80 -14.68
C ALA A 14 28.83 -24.65 -13.67
N ALA A 15 29.47 -23.55 -14.06
CA ALA A 15 29.49 -22.34 -13.27
C ALA A 15 28.12 -21.63 -13.35
N PRO A 16 27.47 -21.31 -12.22
CA PRO A 16 26.22 -20.57 -12.25
C PRO A 16 26.48 -19.16 -12.77
N LEU A 17 25.75 -18.75 -13.81
CA LEU A 17 25.71 -17.37 -14.28
C LEU A 17 24.98 -16.54 -13.23
N ALA A 18 25.73 -15.80 -12.42
CA ALA A 18 25.17 -14.77 -11.56
C ALA A 18 24.81 -13.56 -12.42
N PHE A 19 23.52 -13.34 -12.66
CA PHE A 19 23.05 -12.07 -13.21
C PHE A 19 23.29 -10.97 -12.17
N PRO A 20 23.88 -9.83 -12.55
CA PRO A 20 24.06 -8.72 -11.60
C PRO A 20 22.68 -8.29 -11.11
N ALA A 21 22.45 -8.38 -9.81
CA ALA A 21 21.30 -7.76 -9.19
C ALA A 21 21.35 -6.26 -9.49
N VAL A 22 20.22 -5.67 -9.88
CA VAL A 22 20.11 -4.21 -9.97
C VAL A 22 20.42 -3.67 -8.58
N ALA A 23 21.54 -2.96 -8.46
CA ALA A 23 21.94 -2.37 -7.18
C ALA A 23 20.93 -1.30 -6.78
N ALA A 24 20.62 -1.21 -5.49
CA ALA A 24 19.84 -0.10 -4.95
C ALA A 24 20.52 1.24 -5.26
N ASP A 25 19.74 2.32 -5.23
CA ASP A 25 20.28 3.68 -5.28
C ASP A 25 21.32 3.87 -4.16
N ASN A 26 22.31 4.74 -4.39
CA ASN A 26 23.22 5.16 -3.32
C ASN A 26 22.49 6.10 -2.32
N ALA A 27 23.10 6.33 -1.16
CA ALA A 27 22.54 7.14 -0.09
C ALA A 27 22.05 8.53 -0.51
N GLN A 28 22.84 9.28 -1.29
CA GLN A 28 22.45 10.62 -1.72
C GLN A 28 21.28 10.58 -2.71
N THR A 29 21.28 9.63 -3.63
CA THR A 29 20.17 9.44 -4.58
C THR A 29 18.90 9.03 -3.85
N PHE A 30 18.98 8.14 -2.86
CA PHE A 30 17.84 7.75 -2.02
C PHE A 30 17.26 8.95 -1.26
N VAL A 31 18.11 9.73 -0.56
CA VAL A 31 17.66 10.92 0.17
C VAL A 31 16.99 11.92 -0.77
N ASN A 32 17.56 12.17 -1.94
CA ASN A 32 16.98 13.08 -2.93
C ASN A 32 15.58 12.62 -3.37
N LYS A 33 15.44 11.36 -3.79
CA LYS A 33 14.17 10.81 -4.26
C LYS A 33 13.13 10.76 -3.14
N ALA A 34 13.49 10.26 -1.96
CA ALA A 34 12.57 10.14 -0.83
C ALA A 34 12.10 11.52 -0.34
N ALA A 35 12.99 12.52 -0.29
CA ALA A 35 12.63 13.89 0.09
C ALA A 35 11.71 14.56 -0.95
N ILE A 36 12.01 14.41 -2.25
CA ILE A 36 11.19 14.99 -3.32
C ILE A 36 9.80 14.35 -3.36
N GLY A 37 9.72 13.01 -3.33
CA GLY A 37 8.45 12.28 -3.28
C GLY A 37 7.64 12.66 -2.04
N GLY A 38 8.28 12.66 -0.87
CA GLY A 38 7.62 13.05 0.38
C GLY A 38 7.14 14.51 0.42
N MET A 39 7.86 15.45 -0.21
CA MET A 39 7.38 16.83 -0.37
C MET A 39 6.15 16.89 -1.28
N PHE A 40 6.20 16.18 -2.42
CA PHE A 40 5.08 16.11 -3.35
C PHE A 40 3.83 15.52 -2.70
N GLU A 41 3.94 14.43 -1.96
CA GLU A 41 2.82 13.76 -1.29
C GLU A 41 2.17 14.67 -0.25
N VAL A 42 2.96 15.42 0.53
CA VAL A 42 2.42 16.39 1.49
C VAL A 42 1.76 17.56 0.77
N ASP A 43 2.41 18.17 -0.22
CA ASP A 43 1.90 19.38 -0.87
C ASP A 43 0.66 19.10 -1.73
N SER A 44 0.65 18.00 -2.48
CA SER A 44 -0.53 17.56 -3.24
C SER A 44 -1.71 17.21 -2.32
N SER A 45 -1.43 16.64 -1.14
CA SER A 45 -2.47 16.31 -0.15
C SER A 45 -3.03 17.55 0.55
N ARG A 46 -2.24 18.62 0.75
CA ARG A 46 -2.79 19.92 1.19
C ARG A 46 -3.77 20.48 0.18
N ILE A 47 -3.43 20.42 -1.11
CA ILE A 47 -4.37 20.82 -2.18
C ILE A 47 -5.64 19.96 -2.13
N ALA A 48 -5.51 18.66 -1.87
CA ALA A 48 -6.66 17.77 -1.79
C ALA A 48 -7.56 18.03 -0.57
N GLN A 49 -7.01 18.36 0.60
CA GLN A 49 -7.80 18.76 1.77
C GLN A 49 -8.77 19.89 1.46
N ASP A 50 -8.29 20.91 0.73
CA ASP A 50 -9.08 22.09 0.39
C ASP A 50 -10.10 21.81 -0.73
N ARG A 51 -9.74 20.96 -1.69
CA ARG A 51 -10.45 20.89 -2.99
C ARG A 51 -11.25 19.62 -3.20
N ALA A 52 -10.88 18.51 -2.57
CA ALA A 52 -11.55 17.23 -2.79
C ALA A 52 -13.02 17.28 -2.40
N LYS A 53 -13.84 16.46 -3.07
CA LYS A 53 -15.28 16.32 -2.76
C LYS A 53 -15.57 15.02 -2.03
N ASP A 54 -14.86 13.96 -2.39
CA ASP A 54 -14.94 12.67 -1.72
C ASP A 54 -14.28 12.71 -0.33
N GLN A 55 -15.01 12.24 0.69
CA GLN A 55 -14.52 12.22 2.07
C GLN A 55 -13.39 11.21 2.29
N GLN A 56 -13.38 10.08 1.58
CA GLN A 56 -12.29 9.11 1.63
C GLN A 56 -11.00 9.71 1.07
N VAL A 57 -11.10 10.52 0.02
CA VAL A 57 -9.96 11.27 -0.54
C VAL A 57 -9.43 12.29 0.47
N LYS A 58 -10.32 13.02 1.17
CA LYS A 58 -9.89 13.92 2.25
C LYS A 58 -9.21 13.16 3.39
N ASN A 59 -9.82 12.09 3.89
CA ASN A 59 -9.24 11.32 4.99
C ASN A 59 -7.86 10.74 4.61
N PHE A 60 -7.70 10.29 3.37
CA PHE A 60 -6.41 9.87 2.84
C PHE A 60 -5.41 11.03 2.84
N ALA A 61 -5.78 12.20 2.30
CA ALA A 61 -4.94 13.38 2.26
C ALA A 61 -4.50 13.86 3.66
N GLU A 62 -5.39 13.81 4.66
CA GLU A 62 -5.05 14.14 6.05
C GLU A 62 -3.94 13.21 6.58
N LYS A 63 -4.10 11.91 6.31
CA LYS A 63 -3.13 10.90 6.71
C LYS A 63 -1.78 11.09 6.02
N MET A 64 -1.77 11.44 4.73
CA MET A 64 -0.54 11.73 3.99
C MET A 64 0.22 12.91 4.60
N ILE A 65 -0.49 14.00 4.92
CA ILE A 65 0.12 15.19 5.55
C ILE A 65 0.79 14.81 6.88
N ALA A 66 0.12 14.02 7.71
CA ALA A 66 0.65 13.61 9.01
C ALA A 66 1.84 12.66 8.88
N ASP A 67 1.68 11.56 8.14
CA ASP A 67 2.66 10.47 8.10
C ASP A 67 3.89 10.85 7.27
N HIS A 68 3.70 11.43 6.07
CA HIS A 68 4.83 11.86 5.24
C HIS A 68 5.49 13.10 5.83
N GLY A 69 4.75 13.99 6.49
CA GLY A 69 5.32 15.09 7.25
C GLY A 69 6.30 14.59 8.32
N ALA A 70 5.89 13.59 9.12
CA ALA A 70 6.76 12.99 10.12
C ALA A 70 7.96 12.24 9.49
N ALA A 71 7.75 11.52 8.39
CA ALA A 71 8.81 10.81 7.68
C ALA A 71 9.85 11.78 7.09
N ASN A 72 9.42 12.90 6.53
CA ASN A 72 10.29 13.93 5.96
C ASN A 72 11.20 14.57 7.03
N GLU A 73 10.65 14.91 8.20
CA GLU A 73 11.45 15.44 9.31
C GLU A 73 12.47 14.42 9.83
N LYS A 74 12.07 13.15 9.92
CA LYS A 74 12.99 12.05 10.29
C LYS A 74 14.10 11.87 9.26
N LEU A 75 13.76 11.86 7.96
CA LEU A 75 14.74 11.76 6.88
C LEU A 75 15.74 12.93 6.93
N LYS A 76 15.25 14.16 7.13
CA LYS A 76 16.08 15.36 7.24
C LYS A 76 17.09 15.27 8.39
N LYS A 77 16.66 14.77 9.55
CA LYS A 77 17.56 14.55 10.70
C LYS A 77 18.65 13.52 10.36
N ILE A 78 18.27 12.37 9.79
CA ILE A 78 19.21 11.31 9.43
C ILE A 78 20.20 11.82 8.36
N ALA A 79 19.71 12.46 7.31
CA ALA A 79 20.54 13.03 6.26
C ALA A 79 21.55 14.04 6.81
N GLY A 80 21.13 14.93 7.72
CA GLY A 80 22.02 15.88 8.38
C GLY A 80 23.13 15.20 9.18
N GLU A 81 22.81 14.16 9.95
CA GLU A 81 23.80 13.36 10.70
C GLU A 81 24.79 12.64 9.77
N GLN A 82 24.31 12.21 8.60
CA GLN A 82 25.12 11.55 7.57
C GLN A 82 25.82 12.56 6.62
N LYS A 83 25.66 13.87 6.83
CA LYS A 83 26.18 14.95 5.97
C LYS A 83 25.74 14.83 4.51
N LEU A 84 24.52 14.32 4.30
CA LEU A 84 23.87 14.25 3.00
C LEU A 84 23.04 15.51 2.77
N GLU A 85 22.95 15.93 1.52
CA GLU A 85 22.12 17.08 1.16
C GLU A 85 20.65 16.66 1.04
N VAL A 86 19.74 17.54 1.47
CA VAL A 86 18.30 17.34 1.33
C VAL A 86 17.75 18.45 0.41
N PRO A 87 17.07 18.12 -0.70
CA PRO A 87 16.44 19.11 -1.54
C PRO A 87 15.46 19.99 -0.75
N ALA A 88 15.52 21.31 -0.95
CA ALA A 88 14.67 22.28 -0.25
C ALA A 88 13.32 22.55 -0.96
N GLN A 89 13.14 21.99 -2.15
CA GLN A 89 12.00 22.22 -3.04
C GLN A 89 11.75 20.96 -3.87
N PRO A 90 10.50 20.73 -4.34
CA PRO A 90 10.24 19.72 -5.36
C PRO A 90 11.00 20.02 -6.66
N ASP A 91 11.30 18.97 -7.42
CA ASP A 91 11.92 19.09 -8.74
C ASP A 91 10.91 19.56 -9.81
N ALA A 92 11.36 19.74 -11.05
CA ALA A 92 10.53 20.27 -12.12
C ALA A 92 9.31 19.37 -12.47
N PRO A 93 9.46 18.03 -12.59
CA PRO A 93 8.31 17.14 -12.75
C PRO A 93 7.26 17.29 -11.64
N HIS A 94 7.66 17.20 -10.38
CA HIS A 94 6.70 17.26 -9.26
C HIS A 94 6.06 18.64 -9.13
N LYS A 95 6.79 19.73 -9.44
CA LYS A 95 6.20 21.08 -9.55
C LYS A 95 5.12 21.14 -10.63
N SER A 96 5.38 20.56 -11.80
CA SER A 96 4.41 20.52 -12.90
C SER A 96 3.16 19.73 -12.52
N ASP A 97 3.31 18.61 -11.81
CA ASP A 97 2.18 17.83 -11.33
C ASP A 97 1.35 18.58 -10.28
N LEU A 98 2.00 19.28 -9.34
CA LEU A 98 1.32 20.16 -8.38
C LEU A 98 0.54 21.28 -9.07
N GLU A 99 1.14 21.95 -10.06
CA GLU A 99 0.48 22.99 -10.85
C GLU A 99 -0.72 22.43 -11.63
N LYS A 100 -0.57 21.26 -12.26
CA LYS A 100 -1.65 20.57 -12.96
C LYS A 100 -2.80 20.22 -12.01
N LEU A 101 -2.48 19.70 -10.83
CA LEU A 101 -3.47 19.39 -9.81
C LEU A 101 -4.20 20.66 -9.35
N GLN A 102 -3.45 21.73 -9.05
CA GLN A 102 -4.00 23.03 -8.66
C GLN A 102 -4.92 23.62 -9.73
N ASN A 103 -4.59 23.45 -11.01
CA ASN A 103 -5.36 23.98 -12.13
C ASN A 103 -6.52 23.08 -12.57
N THR A 104 -6.72 21.91 -11.96
CA THR A 104 -7.84 21.01 -12.29
C THR A 104 -9.18 21.65 -11.89
N THR A 105 -10.08 21.88 -12.84
CA THR A 105 -11.37 22.59 -12.60
C THR A 105 -12.59 21.69 -12.50
N LYS A 106 -12.52 20.45 -13.02
CA LYS A 106 -13.61 19.47 -13.00
C LYS A 106 -13.07 18.11 -12.58
N GLY A 107 -13.82 17.41 -11.73
CA GLY A 107 -13.45 16.06 -11.27
C GLY A 107 -12.09 16.02 -10.59
N PHE A 108 -11.87 16.86 -9.56
CA PHE A 108 -10.58 17.00 -8.86
C PHE A 108 -10.07 15.68 -8.25
N ASP A 109 -10.98 14.87 -7.71
CA ASP A 109 -10.63 13.71 -6.90
C ASP A 109 -9.86 12.64 -7.71
N GLN A 110 -10.24 12.42 -8.96
CA GLN A 110 -9.62 11.40 -9.82
C GLN A 110 -8.13 11.67 -10.15
N PRO A 111 -7.72 12.84 -10.66
CA PRO A 111 -6.31 13.11 -10.93
C PRO A 111 -5.45 13.11 -9.66
N TYR A 112 -5.99 13.55 -8.51
CA TYR A 112 -5.28 13.39 -7.24
C TYR A 112 -5.04 11.91 -6.92
N VAL A 113 -6.07 11.08 -7.03
CA VAL A 113 -5.98 9.65 -6.74
C VAL A 113 -4.97 8.96 -7.66
N GLU A 114 -5.00 9.22 -8.96
CA GLU A 114 -4.03 8.61 -9.89
C GLU A 114 -2.59 9.07 -9.64
N MET A 115 -2.39 10.34 -9.30
CA MET A 115 -1.06 10.85 -8.90
C MET A 115 -0.54 10.14 -7.66
N GLN A 116 -1.40 9.94 -6.65
CA GLN A 116 -1.04 9.27 -5.41
C GLN A 116 -0.76 7.78 -5.61
N ARG A 117 -1.48 7.07 -6.48
CA ARG A 117 -1.18 5.67 -6.82
C ARG A 117 0.21 5.53 -7.42
N GLY A 118 0.56 6.39 -8.38
CA GLY A 118 1.89 6.39 -9.01
C GLY A 118 2.98 6.68 -7.98
N ALA A 119 2.82 7.76 -7.20
CA ALA A 119 3.79 8.14 -6.17
C ALA A 119 4.01 7.02 -5.13
N HIS A 120 2.95 6.34 -4.69
CA HIS A 120 3.07 5.25 -3.72
C HIS A 120 3.71 3.99 -4.29
N ALA A 121 3.44 3.66 -5.55
CA ALA A 121 4.13 2.55 -6.22
C ALA A 121 5.64 2.81 -6.29
N ASP A 122 6.04 4.00 -6.74
CA ASP A 122 7.44 4.40 -6.82
C ASP A 122 8.10 4.45 -5.43
N ALA A 123 7.40 4.96 -4.42
CA ALA A 123 7.90 5.04 -3.05
C ALA A 123 8.09 3.64 -2.42
N VAL A 124 7.13 2.73 -2.59
CA VAL A 124 7.25 1.36 -2.07
C VAL A 124 8.43 0.64 -2.72
N ASP A 125 8.61 0.77 -4.03
CA ASP A 125 9.74 0.17 -4.75
C ASP A 125 11.08 0.74 -4.28
N LEU A 126 11.18 2.08 -4.15
CA LEU A 126 12.37 2.77 -3.66
C LEU A 126 12.75 2.31 -2.25
N PHE A 127 11.79 2.34 -1.32
CA PHE A 127 12.03 2.01 0.09
C PHE A 127 12.31 0.52 0.27
N GLN A 128 11.62 -0.36 -0.46
CA GLN A 128 11.87 -1.80 -0.39
C GLN A 128 13.26 -2.16 -0.93
N SER A 129 13.66 -1.57 -2.06
CA SER A 129 15.00 -1.76 -2.63
C SER A 129 16.08 -1.27 -1.67
N TYR A 130 15.94 -0.05 -1.15
CA TYR A 130 16.96 0.54 -0.28
C TYR A 130 17.04 -0.15 1.09
N ALA A 131 15.91 -0.55 1.68
CA ALA A 131 15.90 -1.34 2.92
C ALA A 131 16.70 -2.64 2.79
N LYS A 132 16.61 -3.30 1.63
CA LYS A 132 17.28 -4.57 1.35
C LYS A 132 18.76 -4.37 0.99
N ASP A 133 19.02 -3.55 -0.01
CA ASP A 133 20.31 -3.52 -0.72
C ASP A 133 21.03 -2.16 -0.61
N GLY A 134 20.50 -1.20 0.15
CA GLY A 134 21.10 0.12 0.34
C GLY A 134 22.49 0.12 0.99
N ASP A 135 23.24 1.19 0.76
CA ASP A 135 24.66 1.35 1.13
C ASP A 135 24.90 2.11 2.45
N ASN A 136 23.89 2.80 2.99
CA ASN A 136 23.97 3.51 4.26
C ASN A 136 23.09 2.85 5.34
N PRO A 137 23.67 2.29 6.43
CA PRO A 137 22.92 1.55 7.45
C PRO A 137 21.77 2.32 8.10
N SER A 138 21.95 3.62 8.41
CA SER A 138 20.92 4.45 9.03
C SER A 138 19.73 4.67 8.11
N LEU A 139 19.99 4.88 6.81
CA LEU A 139 18.95 5.03 5.80
C LEU A 139 18.27 3.70 5.48
N LYS A 140 18.96 2.55 5.54
CA LYS A 140 18.33 1.24 5.42
C LYS A 140 17.31 1.00 6.54
N ALA A 141 17.68 1.33 7.78
CA ALA A 141 16.80 1.22 8.93
C ALA A 141 15.57 2.13 8.77
N PHE A 142 15.79 3.39 8.38
CA PHE A 142 14.71 4.31 8.04
C PHE A 142 13.77 3.77 6.95
N ALA A 143 14.33 3.21 5.87
CA ALA A 143 13.55 2.66 4.78
C ALA A 143 12.71 1.47 5.25
N ALA A 144 13.31 0.55 6.01
CA ALA A 144 12.63 -0.63 6.55
C ALA A 144 11.50 -0.27 7.53
N GLU A 145 11.72 0.73 8.39
CA GLU A 145 10.73 1.19 9.37
C GLU A 145 9.56 1.94 8.71
N THR A 146 9.80 2.63 7.59
CA THR A 146 8.79 3.43 6.88
C THR A 146 7.95 2.59 5.90
N LEU A 147 8.54 1.51 5.36
CA LEU A 147 7.91 0.67 4.33
C LEU A 147 6.51 0.12 4.68
N PRO A 148 6.21 -0.33 5.92
CA PRO A 148 4.87 -0.80 6.26
C PRO A 148 3.80 0.29 6.12
N THR A 149 4.13 1.53 6.48
CA THR A 149 3.23 2.68 6.35
C THR A 149 2.97 3.00 4.88
N LEU A 150 4.02 3.03 4.04
CA LEU A 150 3.88 3.27 2.60
C LEU A 150 3.00 2.20 1.92
N LYS A 151 3.15 0.92 2.29
CA LYS A 151 2.29 -0.17 1.77
C LYS A 151 0.84 -0.02 2.21
N MET A 152 0.62 0.38 3.47
CA MET A 152 -0.73 0.65 3.97
C MET A 152 -1.38 1.82 3.22
N HIS A 153 -0.64 2.89 2.94
CA HIS A 153 -1.13 4.00 2.12
C HIS A 153 -1.40 3.58 0.67
N GLN A 154 -0.52 2.79 0.06
CA GLN A 154 -0.72 2.22 -1.28
C GLN A 154 -2.04 1.42 -1.33
N ASP A 155 -2.29 0.56 -0.35
CA ASP A 155 -3.54 -0.20 -0.26
C ASP A 155 -4.77 0.71 -0.09
N MET A 156 -4.64 1.80 0.66
CA MET A 156 -5.73 2.78 0.82
C MET A 156 -6.05 3.47 -0.51
N ILE A 157 -5.04 3.93 -1.24
CA ILE A 157 -5.28 4.69 -2.48
C ILE A 157 -5.80 3.80 -3.61
N GLU A 158 -5.36 2.54 -3.69
CA GLU A 158 -5.93 1.56 -4.63
C GLU A 158 -7.41 1.27 -4.33
N LYS A 159 -7.80 1.19 -3.05
CA LYS A 159 -9.21 1.04 -2.66
C LYS A 159 -10.06 2.26 -3.06
N ILE A 160 -9.53 3.47 -2.87
CA ILE A 160 -10.21 4.70 -3.30
C ILE A 160 -10.35 4.73 -4.83
N ALA A 161 -9.30 4.35 -5.56
CA ALA A 161 -9.32 4.29 -7.01
C ALA A 161 -10.35 3.29 -7.55
N ALA A 162 -10.43 2.11 -6.96
CA ALA A 162 -11.43 1.11 -7.31
C ALA A 162 -12.87 1.63 -7.11
N ALA A 163 -13.12 2.35 -6.01
CA ALA A 163 -14.41 3.00 -5.76
C ALA A 163 -14.74 4.11 -6.77
N ASN A 164 -13.74 4.90 -7.17
CA ASN A 164 -13.90 5.99 -8.15
C ASN A 164 -14.09 5.51 -9.60
N ALA A 165 -13.56 4.34 -9.96
CA ALA A 165 -13.64 3.78 -11.32
C ALA A 165 -15.01 3.17 -11.68
N GLY A 166 -16.01 3.26 -10.80
CA GLY A 166 -17.33 2.67 -11.04
C GLY A 166 -17.33 1.13 -11.03
N MET A 167 -16.23 0.50 -10.62
CA MET A 167 -16.25 -0.90 -10.18
C MET A 167 -16.85 -0.88 -8.77
N PRO A 168 -18.01 -1.50 -8.53
CA PRO A 168 -18.75 -1.29 -7.29
C PRO A 168 -18.08 -2.02 -6.12
N ALA A 169 -17.07 -1.39 -5.52
CA ALA A 169 -16.80 -1.48 -4.09
C ALA A 169 -17.60 -0.36 -3.41
N ILE A 170 -18.91 -0.57 -3.32
CA ILE A 170 -19.84 0.39 -2.72
C ILE A 170 -19.57 0.53 -1.23
N LYS A 171 -18.96 1.65 -0.86
CA LYS A 171 -19.23 2.35 0.41
C LYS A 171 -19.31 3.85 0.16
N SER A 172 -20.44 4.30 -0.39
CA SER A 172 -20.92 5.64 -0.07
C SER A 172 -21.70 5.53 1.24
N ALA A 173 -21.18 6.15 2.29
CA ALA A 173 -21.84 6.28 3.59
C ALA A 173 -23.09 7.18 3.46
N SER A 174 -24.18 6.59 2.97
CA SER A 174 -25.56 7.05 3.17
C SER A 174 -26.62 6.03 2.72
N THR A 175 -26.23 4.82 2.32
CA THR A 175 -27.20 3.73 2.14
C THR A 175 -27.41 3.04 3.48
N PRO A 176 -28.67 2.93 3.97
CA PRO A 176 -28.97 2.09 5.12
C PRO A 176 -28.41 0.70 4.90
N LYS A 177 -27.82 0.09 5.95
CA LYS A 177 -27.45 -1.33 5.92
C LYS A 177 -28.65 -2.11 5.36
N PRO A 178 -28.49 -2.84 4.23
CA PRO A 178 -29.60 -3.60 3.68
C PRO A 178 -30.11 -4.61 4.71
N PRO A 179 -31.37 -5.05 4.65
CA PRO A 179 -31.92 -5.98 5.65
C PRO A 179 -31.27 -7.38 5.59
N ALA A 180 -30.54 -7.69 4.52
CA ALA A 180 -29.86 -8.96 4.30
C ALA A 180 -28.55 -8.76 3.50
N PRO A 181 -27.61 -9.73 3.55
CA PRO A 181 -26.39 -9.71 2.75
C PRO A 181 -26.70 -9.60 1.25
N VAL A 182 -26.00 -8.71 0.54
CA VAL A 182 -26.23 -8.51 -0.90
C VAL A 182 -25.37 -9.46 -1.73
N PRO A 183 -25.94 -10.28 -2.64
CA PRO A 183 -25.17 -11.09 -3.58
C PRO A 183 -24.30 -10.24 -4.51
N GLY A 184 -23.11 -10.71 -4.86
CA GLY A 184 -22.24 -10.01 -5.80
C GLY A 184 -20.85 -10.62 -5.94
N ALA A 185 -20.14 -10.22 -7.00
CA ALA A 185 -18.76 -10.65 -7.22
C ALA A 185 -17.84 -10.05 -6.14
N ASN A 186 -17.61 -10.83 -5.09
CA ASN A 186 -16.79 -10.42 -3.96
C ASN A 186 -15.31 -10.72 -4.20
N SER A 187 -14.47 -9.68 -4.23
CA SER A 187 -13.02 -9.82 -4.48
C SER A 187 -12.20 -9.91 -3.19
N PHE A 188 -12.82 -9.94 -2.01
CA PHE A 188 -12.08 -10.12 -0.77
C PHE A 188 -11.46 -11.51 -0.70
N THR A 189 -10.19 -11.55 -0.32
CA THR A 189 -9.55 -12.79 0.15
C THR A 189 -10.17 -13.22 1.49
N GLU A 190 -9.97 -14.48 1.87
CA GLU A 190 -10.45 -14.99 3.17
C GLU A 190 -9.91 -14.15 4.34
N THR A 191 -8.63 -13.75 4.29
CA THR A 191 -8.00 -12.87 5.28
C THR A 191 -8.67 -11.50 5.34
N GLN A 192 -8.96 -10.89 4.19
CA GLN A 192 -9.67 -9.61 4.15
C GLN A 192 -11.09 -9.73 4.70
N ALA A 193 -11.79 -10.83 4.37
CA ALA A 193 -13.12 -11.09 4.89
C ALA A 193 -13.12 -11.27 6.41
N LYS A 194 -12.13 -12.00 6.94
CA LYS A 194 -11.92 -12.18 8.37
C LYS A 194 -11.69 -10.84 9.07
N ASN A 195 -10.76 -10.03 8.58
CA ASN A 195 -10.46 -8.72 9.17
C ASN A 195 -11.71 -7.82 9.17
N HIS A 196 -12.49 -7.80 8.09
CA HIS A 196 -13.75 -7.05 8.04
C HIS A 196 -14.77 -7.49 9.09
N ILE A 197 -14.86 -8.78 9.36
CA ILE A 197 -15.75 -9.33 10.39
C ILE A 197 -15.25 -8.98 11.79
N GLU A 198 -13.93 -9.04 12.02
CA GLU A 198 -13.30 -8.65 13.29
C GLU A 198 -13.48 -7.15 13.58
N ASP A 199 -13.28 -6.30 12.56
CA ASP A 199 -13.50 -4.85 12.64
C ASP A 199 -14.96 -4.49 12.97
N ALA A 200 -15.91 -5.38 12.65
CA ALA A 200 -17.33 -5.23 13.02
C ALA A 200 -17.65 -5.70 14.46
N GLY A 201 -16.62 -5.98 15.26
CA GLY A 201 -16.72 -6.34 16.67
C GLY A 201 -16.97 -7.83 16.93
N TYR A 202 -16.69 -8.69 15.95
CA TYR A 202 -16.73 -10.14 16.14
C TYR A 202 -15.34 -10.68 16.49
N THR A 203 -15.30 -11.84 17.14
CA THR A 203 -14.07 -12.52 17.57
C THR A 203 -14.15 -14.00 17.19
N ASP A 204 -13.06 -14.76 17.30
CA ASP A 204 -13.04 -16.20 17.01
C ASP A 204 -13.63 -16.57 15.61
N VAL A 205 -13.34 -15.75 14.60
CA VAL A 205 -13.84 -15.96 13.23
C VAL A 205 -13.22 -17.21 12.64
N SER A 206 -14.07 -18.14 12.19
CA SER A 206 -13.68 -19.46 11.70
C SER A 206 -14.62 -19.96 10.61
N SER A 207 -14.18 -21.00 9.89
CA SER A 207 -14.96 -21.67 8.84
C SER A 207 -15.46 -20.70 7.76
N LEU A 208 -14.66 -19.68 7.42
CA LEU A 208 -15.01 -18.73 6.38
C LEU A 208 -14.92 -19.39 5.01
N ALA A 209 -16.02 -19.37 4.28
CA ALA A 209 -16.08 -19.83 2.90
C ALA A 209 -16.99 -18.90 2.09
N LYS A 210 -16.63 -18.70 0.82
CA LYS A 210 -17.46 -17.94 -0.10
C LYS A 210 -18.51 -18.85 -0.72
N ASP A 211 -19.78 -18.47 -0.62
CA ASP A 211 -20.89 -19.19 -1.23
C ASP A 211 -21.04 -18.90 -2.74
N SER A 212 -22.00 -19.55 -3.39
CA SER A 212 -22.28 -19.37 -4.82
C SER A 212 -22.82 -17.97 -5.18
N GLN A 213 -23.30 -17.22 -4.20
CA GLN A 213 -23.74 -15.83 -4.34
C GLN A 213 -22.60 -14.83 -4.13
N GLY A 214 -21.41 -15.33 -3.83
CA GLY A 214 -20.23 -14.55 -3.56
C GLY A 214 -20.18 -13.95 -2.16
N ILE A 215 -21.01 -14.40 -1.24
CA ILE A 215 -21.04 -13.93 0.16
C ILE A 215 -20.07 -14.80 0.96
N TRP A 216 -19.21 -14.17 1.75
CA TRP A 216 -18.38 -14.88 2.72
C TRP A 216 -19.26 -15.27 3.92
N ARG A 217 -19.31 -16.56 4.25
CA ARG A 217 -20.07 -17.10 5.39
C ARG A 217 -19.16 -17.87 6.32
N GLY A 218 -19.38 -17.75 7.62
CA GLY A 218 -18.60 -18.45 8.63
C GLY A 218 -19.23 -18.39 10.00
N GLN A 219 -18.44 -18.76 11.02
CA GLN A 219 -18.82 -18.67 12.43
C GLN A 219 -17.93 -17.64 13.12
N ALA A 220 -18.52 -16.88 14.04
CA ALA A 220 -17.77 -15.98 14.90
C ALA A 220 -18.47 -15.82 16.26
N LYS A 221 -17.83 -15.17 17.21
CA LYS A 221 -18.41 -14.80 18.50
C LYS A 221 -18.67 -13.31 18.59
N LYS A 222 -19.84 -12.96 19.13
CA LYS A 222 -20.20 -11.61 19.54
C LYS A 222 -20.74 -11.66 20.96
N ASP A 223 -20.23 -10.80 21.83
CA ASP A 223 -20.56 -10.78 23.26
C ASP A 223 -20.42 -12.17 23.93
N GLY A 224 -19.39 -12.92 23.52
CA GLY A 224 -19.10 -14.27 24.02
C GLY A 224 -19.97 -15.40 23.46
N LYS A 225 -21.01 -15.10 22.66
CA LYS A 225 -21.90 -16.10 22.05
C LYS A 225 -21.50 -16.38 20.60
N SER A 226 -21.42 -17.65 20.24
CA SER A 226 -21.19 -18.08 18.86
C SER A 226 -22.42 -17.77 17.99
N THR A 227 -22.19 -17.20 16.81
CA THR A 227 -23.21 -16.86 15.82
C THR A 227 -22.68 -17.04 14.41
N SER A 228 -23.56 -17.41 13.49
CA SER A 228 -23.26 -17.38 12.07
C SER A 228 -23.06 -15.94 11.62
N VAL A 229 -22.08 -15.72 10.76
CA VAL A 229 -21.77 -14.41 10.19
C VAL A 229 -21.70 -14.47 8.68
N ALA A 230 -22.13 -13.39 8.04
CA ALA A 230 -22.01 -13.18 6.60
C ALA A 230 -21.37 -11.82 6.30
N LEU A 231 -20.52 -11.79 5.27
CA LEU A 231 -19.92 -10.58 4.71
C LEU A 231 -20.24 -10.51 3.21
N ASP A 232 -20.99 -9.48 2.82
CA ASP A 232 -21.33 -9.25 1.42
C ASP A 232 -20.20 -8.58 0.63
N TYR A 233 -20.37 -8.45 -0.69
CA TYR A 233 -19.38 -7.79 -1.56
C TYR A 233 -19.21 -6.29 -1.26
N GLN A 234 -20.15 -5.69 -0.53
CA GLN A 234 -20.15 -4.29 -0.14
C GLN A 234 -19.35 -4.07 1.16
N GLY A 235 -18.91 -5.15 1.81
CA GLY A 235 -18.21 -5.10 3.08
C GLY A 235 -19.13 -4.84 4.27
N ASN A 236 -20.42 -5.17 4.17
CA ASN A 236 -21.37 -5.17 5.28
C ASN A 236 -21.34 -6.53 5.99
N VAL A 237 -21.28 -6.51 7.33
CA VAL A 237 -21.29 -7.72 8.16
C VAL A 237 -22.69 -7.95 8.76
N PHE A 238 -23.19 -9.17 8.65
CA PHE A 238 -24.49 -9.61 9.15
C PHE A 238 -24.31 -10.75 10.14
N ALA A 239 -25.14 -10.78 11.18
CA ALA A 239 -25.39 -11.99 11.93
C ALA A 239 -26.54 -12.72 11.24
N ASP A 240 -26.41 -14.01 10.96
CA ASP A 240 -27.54 -14.84 10.52
C ASP A 240 -28.39 -15.13 11.77
N GLU A 241 -29.54 -14.45 11.89
CA GLU A 241 -30.61 -14.90 12.78
C GLU A 241 -31.34 -16.04 12.06
N GLN A 242 -31.35 -17.23 12.65
CA GLN A 242 -32.20 -18.33 12.18
C GLN A 242 -33.68 -17.99 12.39
#